data_AF-A0A2G9T759-F1
#
_entry.id   AF-A0A2G9T759-F1
#
_cell.length_a   1.000
_cell.length_b   1.000
_cell.length_c   1.000
_cell.angle_alpha   90.00
_cell.angle_beta   90.00
_cell.angle_gamma   90.00
#
_symmetry.space_group_name_H-M   'P 1'
#
loop_
_entity.id
_entity.type
_entity.pdbx_description
1 polymer ?
#
loop_
_entity_poly.entity_id
_entity_poly.type
_entity_poly.pdbx_seq_one_letter_code
_entity_poly.pdbx_strand_id
1 'polypeptide(L)'
;FVVSYTDCDVSATVGVGVEFMKSRSVDVVLGPPCPKAAMIAAHLSTTYRVPWIGWGYVTSAEFSNANKFPFATTISPTSES
;
A
#
# COMPACT_ATOMS: atom_id res chain seq x y z
N PHE A 1 -0.33 -1.90 -17.60
CA PHE A 1 -0.25 -2.20 -16.15
C PHE A 1 0.95 -3.09 -15.90
N VAL A 2 1.58 -2.99 -14.72
CA VAL A 2 2.76 -3.77 -14.32
C VAL A 2 2.44 -4.54 -13.04
N VAL A 3 3.01 -5.73 -12.89
CA VAL A 3 2.72 -6.63 -11.77
C VAL A 3 4.03 -7.23 -11.26
N SER A 4 4.18 -7.28 -9.93
CA SER A 4 5.28 -7.95 -9.26
C SER A 4 4.76 -8.68 -8.02
N TYR A 5 5.43 -9.77 -7.65
CA TYR A 5 5.11 -10.57 -6.46
C TYR A 5 6.09 -10.25 -5.34
N THR A 6 5.57 -10.11 -4.12
CA THR A 6 6.37 -9.78 -2.94
C THR A 6 6.27 -10.82 -1.84
N ASP A 7 5.48 -11.90 -2.02
CA ASP A 7 5.32 -13.02 -1.07
C ASP A 7 5.08 -12.61 0.39
N CYS A 8 4.28 -11.55 0.59
CA CYS A 8 4.05 -10.89 1.88
C CYS A 8 5.32 -10.42 2.62
N ASP A 9 6.48 -10.43 1.97
CA ASP A 9 7.74 -9.96 2.51
C ASP A 9 7.82 -8.43 2.43
N VAL A 10 8.17 -7.82 3.56
CA VAL A 10 8.22 -6.36 3.71
C VAL A 10 9.34 -5.77 2.85
N SER A 11 10.50 -6.44 2.78
CA SER A 11 11.66 -5.92 2.04
C SER A 11 11.40 -5.94 0.54
N ALA A 12 10.83 -7.03 0.03
CA ALA A 12 10.38 -7.15 -1.34
C ALA A 12 9.31 -6.10 -1.68
N THR A 13 8.34 -5.86 -0.80
CA THR A 13 7.34 -4.80 -0.98
C THR A 13 7.98 -3.42 -1.03
N VAL A 14 9.01 -3.13 -0.23
CA VAL A 14 9.74 -1.86 -0.33
C VAL A 14 10.43 -1.73 -1.69
N GLY A 15 11.15 -2.76 -2.12
CA GLY A 15 11.84 -2.74 -3.42
C GLY A 15 10.89 -2.49 -4.58
N VAL A 16 9.82 -3.28 -4.67
CA VAL A 16 8.78 -3.15 -5.70
C VAL A 16 8.06 -1.80 -5.59
N GLY A 17 7.72 -1.36 -4.38
CA GLY A 17 7.02 -0.09 -4.16
C GLY A 17 7.84 1.11 -4.63
N VAL A 18 9.15 1.13 -4.33
CA VAL A 18 10.06 2.17 -4.81
C VAL A 18 10.20 2.10 -6.33
N GLU A 19 10.39 0.91 -6.91
CA GLU A 19 10.46 0.76 -8.35
C GLU A 19 9.20 1.29 -9.04
N PHE A 20 8.02 0.94 -8.55
CA PHE A 20 6.76 1.32 -9.16
C PHE A 20 6.47 2.81 -9.01
N MET A 21 6.54 3.32 -7.77
CA MET A 21 6.12 4.69 -7.46
C MET A 21 7.17 5.73 -7.89
N LYS A 22 8.47 5.41 -7.80
CA LYS A 22 9.56 6.37 -8.07
C LYS A 22 10.17 6.18 -9.45
N SER A 23 10.52 4.95 -9.83
CA SER A 23 11.28 4.70 -11.06
C SER A 23 10.36 4.62 -12.29
N ARG A 24 9.22 3.93 -12.14
CA ARG A 24 8.24 3.76 -13.22
C ARG A 24 7.14 4.83 -13.19
N SER A 25 7.03 5.61 -12.12
CA SER A 25 6.06 6.69 -11.95
C SER A 25 4.63 6.26 -12.27
N VAL A 26 4.20 5.11 -11.74
CA VAL A 26 2.82 4.63 -11.94
C VAL A 26 1.81 5.58 -11.31
N ASP A 27 0.61 5.66 -11.91
CA ASP A 27 -0.46 6.54 -11.41
C ASP A 27 -1.15 6.00 -10.14
N VAL A 28 -1.13 4.68 -9.94
CA VAL A 28 -1.76 3.99 -8.80
C VAL A 28 -1.10 2.64 -8.54
N VAL A 29 -1.07 2.22 -7.26
CA VAL A 29 -0.64 0.89 -6.84
C VAL A 29 -1.80 0.13 -6.17
N LEU A 30 -2.00 -1.13 -6.57
CA LEU A 30 -2.99 -2.03 -5.98
C LEU A 30 -2.29 -3.14 -5.17
N GLY A 31 -2.64 -3.30 -3.90
CA GLY A 31 -2.01 -4.30 -3.01
C GLY A 31 -0.64 -3.89 -2.46
N PRO A 32 0.03 -4.70 -1.62
CA PRO A 32 -0.20 -6.13 -1.42
C PRO A 32 -1.34 -6.44 -0.43
N PRO A 33 -1.90 -7.67 -0.46
CA PRO A 33 -3.06 -8.02 0.36
C PRO A 33 -2.73 -8.49 1.80
N CYS A 34 -1.47 -8.40 2.21
CA CYS A 34 -1.00 -8.90 3.51
C CYS A 34 -0.79 -7.73 4.49
N PRO A 35 -1.23 -7.81 5.76
CA PRO A 35 -1.30 -6.64 6.65
C PRO A 35 0.04 -5.91 6.84
N LYS A 36 1.12 -6.65 7.14
CA LYS A 36 2.45 -6.05 7.40
C LYS A 36 3.03 -5.36 6.16
N ALA A 37 2.90 -6.02 5.01
CA ALA A 37 3.36 -5.48 3.73
C ALA A 37 2.50 -4.30 3.25
N ALA A 38 1.19 -4.35 3.50
CA ALA A 38 0.28 -3.26 3.20
C ALA A 38 0.59 -1.99 4.01
N MET A 39 0.97 -2.13 5.29
CA MET A 39 1.39 -1.01 6.12
C MET A 39 2.59 -0.27 5.55
N ILE A 40 3.62 -1.00 5.09
CA ILE A 40 4.78 -0.34 4.47
C ILE A 40 4.40 0.28 3.12
N ALA A 41 3.53 -0.35 2.34
CA ALA A 41 3.05 0.21 1.07
C ALA A 41 2.26 1.52 1.27
N ALA A 42 1.42 1.62 2.31
CA ALA A 42 0.73 2.86 2.68
C ALA A 42 1.69 3.98 3.15
N HIS A 43 2.80 3.64 3.79
CA HIS A 43 3.85 4.62 4.09
C HIS A 43 4.57 5.10 2.82
N LEU A 44 4.89 4.20 1.90
CA LEU A 44 5.52 4.55 0.62
C LEU A 44 4.58 5.38 -0.25
N SER A 45 3.28 5.07 -0.26
CA SER A 45 2.27 5.83 -1.01
C SER A 45 2.22 7.28 -0.54
N THR A 46 2.30 7.49 0.78
CA THR A 46 2.35 8.83 1.38
C THR A 46 3.67 9.55 1.06
N THR A 47 4.78 8.81 1.04
CA THR A 47 6.11 9.36 0.75
C THR A 47 6.24 9.81 -0.71
N TYR A 48 5.81 8.97 -1.65
CA TYR A 48 5.91 9.23 -3.08
C TYR A 48 4.67 9.92 -3.67
N ARG A 49 3.64 10.15 -2.85
CA ARG A 49 2.37 10.80 -3.25
C ARG A 49 1.67 10.09 -4.40
N VAL A 50 1.76 8.76 -4.41
CA VAL A 50 1.09 7.89 -5.39
C VAL A 50 -0.05 7.18 -4.67
N PRO A 51 -1.30 7.28 -5.14
CA PRO A 51 -2.42 6.56 -4.56
C PRO A 51 -2.17 5.05 -4.44
N TRP A 52 -2.46 4.51 -3.26
CA TRP A 52 -2.39 3.09 -2.96
C TRP A 52 -3.75 2.58 -2.53
N ILE A 53 -4.17 1.45 -3.11
CA ILE A 53 -5.44 0.81 -2.81
C ILE A 53 -5.17 -0.60 -2.28
N GLY A 54 -5.42 -0.79 -0.98
CA GLY A 54 -5.34 -2.08 -0.32
C GLY A 54 -6.55 -2.97 -0.62
N TRP A 55 -6.32 -4.27 -0.72
CA TRP A 55 -7.36 -5.30 -0.85
C TRP A 55 -6.99 -6.51 0.01
N GLY A 56 -7.93 -7.41 0.29
CA GLY A 56 -7.65 -8.58 1.13
C GLY A 56 -7.53 -8.25 2.62
N TYR A 57 -6.52 -8.78 3.31
CA TYR A 57 -6.32 -8.65 4.77
C TYR A 57 -5.71 -7.29 5.16
N VAL A 58 -6.36 -6.21 4.75
CA VAL A 58 -5.99 -4.81 5.03
C VAL A 58 -7.03 -4.16 5.95
N THR A 59 -7.44 -4.89 6.99
CA THR A 59 -8.58 -4.52 7.85
C THR A 59 -8.17 -3.68 9.06
N SER A 60 -6.92 -3.25 9.17
CA SER A 60 -6.48 -2.43 10.32
C SER A 60 -7.17 -1.07 10.33
N ALA A 61 -7.66 -0.63 11.49
CA ALA A 61 -8.19 0.72 11.71
C ALA A 61 -7.20 1.82 11.28
N GLU A 62 -5.89 1.53 11.32
CA GLU A 62 -4.86 2.48 10.92
C GLU A 62 -4.99 2.95 9.46
N PHE A 63 -5.49 2.10 8.56
CA PHE A 63 -5.65 2.47 7.15
C PHE A 63 -6.73 3.54 6.93
N SER A 64 -7.64 3.73 7.89
CA SER A 64 -8.67 4.78 7.86
C SER A 64 -8.19 6.12 8.42
N ASN A 65 -6.97 6.18 8.95
CA ASN A 65 -6.39 7.43 9.44
C ASN A 65 -5.82 8.25 8.28
N ALA A 66 -6.66 9.10 7.68
CA ALA A 66 -6.29 9.98 6.58
C ALA A 66 -5.18 10.99 6.92
N ASN A 67 -5.00 11.34 8.20
CA ASN A 67 -3.87 12.20 8.62
C ASN A 67 -2.53 11.46 8.53
N LYS A 68 -2.54 10.14 8.78
CA LYS A 68 -1.36 9.29 8.70
C LYS A 68 -1.09 8.82 7.27
N PHE A 69 -2.14 8.46 6.53
CA PHE A 69 -2.03 7.88 5.19
C PHE A 69 -2.96 8.58 4.17
N PRO A 70 -2.70 9.84 3.80
CA PRO A 70 -3.57 10.61 2.91
C PRO A 70 -3.63 10.06 1.47
N PHE A 71 -2.71 9.18 1.09
CA PHE A 71 -2.67 8.52 -0.23
C PHE A 71 -3.02 7.02 -0.16
N ALA A 72 -3.58 6.56 0.96
CA ALA A 72 -4.01 5.17 1.11
C ALA A 72 -5.54 5.08 1.21
N THR A 73 -6.10 4.05 0.60
CA THR A 73 -7.47 3.63 0.83
C THR A 73 -7.56 2.11 0.74
N THR A 74 -8.62 1.50 1.26
CA THR A 74 -8.83 0.06 1.22
C THR A 74 -10.19 -0.27 0.64
N ILE A 75 -10.25 -1.34 -0.15
CA ILE A 75 -11.51 -1.91 -0.65
C ILE A 75 -12.19 -2.72 0.46
N SER A 76 -11.39 -3.35 1.32
CA SER A 76 -11.88 -4.08 2.48
C SER A 76 -12.31 -3.11 3.59
N PRO A 77 -13.39 -3.42 4.34
CA PRO A 77 -13.73 -2.69 5.56
C PRO A 77 -12.56 -2.72 6.55
N THR A 78 -12.26 -1.58 7.16
CA THR A 78 -11.37 -1.52 8.31
C THR A 78 -12.15 -1.85 9.58
N SER A 79 -11.48 -2.41 10.59
CA SER A 79 -12.04 -2.50 11.94
C SER A 79 -12.28 -1.08 12.48
N GLU A 80 -13.45 -0.85 13.05
CA GLU A 80 -13.71 0.36 13.85
C GLU A 80 -12.94 0.23 15.18
N SER A 81 -12.17 1.26 15.54
CA SER A 81 -11.47 1.36 16.82
C SER A 81 -12.31 2.06 17.88
#